data_AF-A0A929JUG8-F1
#
_entry.id   AF-A0A929JUG8-F1
#
_cell.length_a   1.000
_cell.length_b   1.000
_cell.length_c   1.000
_cell.angle_alpha   90.00
_cell.angle_beta   90.00
_cell.angle_gamma   90.00
#
_symmetry.space_group_name_H-M   'P 1'
#
loop_
_entity.id
_entity.type
_entity.pdbx_description
1 polymer ?
#
loop_
_entity_poly.entity_id
_entity_poly.type
_entity_poly.pdbx_seq_one_letter_code
_entity_poly.pdbx_strand_id
1 'polypeptide(L)'
;KAGRFRPLDEGKVRRLFEETVGFLRDEGYEQYEISNFSRGEAFRSRHNQKYWSHAPYIGLGPSAHSFIEPKRWWNYGDLSNYIQALQRGAPSIRGSEELNQGQLMLESVFLGLRTSYGIEMSRFKSRYGVGFMDHFSPVFEGLKARNLLNFLSFSANRCALTVEGMIFADTVAAMFAEHIETPSFSAFSPPVRHDRQCAGRINGPAGEPANGLDEDARQGSGSFK
;
A
#
# COMPACT_ATOMS: atom_id res chain seq x y z
N LYS A 1 6.25 -12.32 -28.90
CA LYS A 1 7.58 -11.69 -29.10
C LYS A 1 8.15 -11.40 -27.73
N ALA A 2 9.28 -11.99 -27.33
CA ALA A 2 9.99 -11.54 -26.14
C ALA A 2 10.45 -10.10 -26.42
N GLY A 3 9.81 -9.12 -25.79
CA GLY A 3 10.14 -7.72 -25.97
C GLY A 3 11.54 -7.47 -25.43
N ARG A 4 12.54 -7.33 -26.31
CA ARG A 4 13.88 -6.92 -25.89
C ARG A 4 13.83 -5.43 -25.59
N PHE A 5 13.56 -5.11 -24.33
CA PHE A 5 13.70 -3.76 -23.80
C PHE A 5 15.14 -3.56 -23.35
N ARG A 6 15.80 -2.51 -23.85
CA ARG A 6 17.08 -2.06 -23.31
C ARG A 6 16.82 -0.73 -22.61
N PRO A 7 16.98 -0.64 -21.28
CA PRO A 7 16.80 0.63 -20.59
C PRO A 7 17.78 1.67 -21.12
N LEU A 8 17.35 2.94 -21.08
CA LEU A 8 18.25 4.06 -21.32
C LEU A 8 19.26 4.16 -20.17
N ASP A 9 20.41 4.74 -20.48
CA ASP A 9 21.38 5.15 -19.47
C ASP A 9 20.74 6.13 -18.47
N GLU A 10 21.09 6.01 -17.19
CA GLU A 10 20.50 6.82 -16.11
C GLU A 10 20.70 8.33 -16.35
N GLY A 11 21.85 8.74 -16.88
CA GLY A 11 22.13 10.13 -17.22
C GLY A 11 21.19 10.66 -18.31
N LYS A 12 20.82 9.81 -19.28
CA LYS A 12 19.84 10.16 -20.31
C LYS A 12 18.43 10.23 -19.74
N VAL A 13 18.05 9.30 -18.86
CA VAL A 13 16.73 9.32 -18.19
C VAL A 13 16.57 10.60 -17.39
N ARG A 14 17.60 10.95 -16.59
CA ARG A 14 17.65 12.21 -15.83
C ARG A 14 17.43 13.43 -16.72
N ARG A 15 18.21 13.53 -17.80
CA ARG A 15 18.12 14.66 -18.73
C ARG A 15 16.74 14.81 -19.34
N LEU A 16 16.14 13.70 -19.79
CA LEU A 16 14.79 13.71 -20.35
C LEU A 16 13.74 14.14 -19.33
N PHE A 17 13.88 13.73 -18.07
CA PHE A 17 13.01 14.18 -16.99
C PHE A 17 13.12 15.70 -16.77
N GLU A 18 14.34 16.22 -16.63
CA GLU A 18 14.60 17.65 -16.44
C GLU A 18 14.10 18.50 -17.61
N GLU A 19 14.36 18.07 -18.85
CA GLU A 19 13.86 18.72 -20.07
C GLU A 19 12.32 18.72 -20.12
N THR A 20 11.68 17.60 -19.74
CA THR A 20 10.21 17.49 -19.71
C THR A 20 9.59 18.42 -18.67
N VAL A 21 10.13 18.42 -17.45
CA VAL A 21 9.64 19.28 -16.37
C VAL A 21 9.80 20.76 -16.75
N GLY A 22 10.96 21.13 -17.29
CA GLY A 22 11.23 22.50 -17.74
C GLY A 22 10.26 22.94 -18.84
N PHE A 23 10.18 22.15 -19.92
CA PHE A 23 9.29 22.44 -21.05
C PHE A 23 7.82 22.59 -20.62
N LEU A 24 7.30 21.65 -19.83
CA LEU A 24 5.90 21.68 -19.41
C LEU A 24 5.60 22.86 -18.47
N ARG A 25 6.53 23.19 -17.57
CA ARG A 25 6.40 24.37 -16.71
C ARG A 25 6.32 25.64 -17.54
N ASP A 26 7.19 25.78 -18.54
CA ASP A 26 7.24 26.96 -19.41
C ASP A 26 5.95 27.07 -20.27
N GLU A 27 5.29 25.94 -20.56
CA GLU A 27 3.96 25.85 -21.19
C GLU A 27 2.77 25.97 -20.21
N GLY A 28 3.04 26.34 -18.95
CA GLY A 28 2.03 26.61 -17.92
C GLY A 28 1.47 25.39 -17.21
N TYR A 29 2.14 24.25 -17.26
CA TYR A 29 1.75 23.04 -16.52
C TYR A 29 2.54 22.90 -15.21
N GLU A 30 1.84 22.58 -14.14
CA GLU A 30 2.42 22.30 -12.83
C GLU A 30 2.58 20.79 -12.64
N GLN A 31 3.76 20.35 -12.20
CA GLN A 31 3.98 18.98 -11.74
C GLN A 31 3.33 18.79 -10.37
N TYR A 32 2.27 17.98 -10.31
CA TYR A 32 1.58 17.70 -9.04
C TYR A 32 2.00 16.36 -8.42
N GLU A 33 2.63 15.48 -9.20
CA GLU A 33 3.26 14.23 -8.76
C GLU A 33 4.32 13.77 -9.78
N ILE A 34 5.16 12.79 -9.43
CA ILE A 34 6.36 12.36 -10.19
C ILE A 34 6.18 12.36 -11.72
N SER A 35 5.07 11.84 -12.23
CA SER A 35 4.86 11.59 -13.67
C SER A 35 3.75 12.41 -14.33
N ASN A 36 3.04 13.27 -13.59
CA ASN A 36 1.85 13.95 -14.08
C ASN A 36 1.87 15.44 -13.79
N PHE A 37 1.28 16.15 -14.76
CA PHE A 37 1.26 17.59 -14.84
C PHE A 37 -0.15 18.06 -15.15
N SER A 38 -0.48 19.29 -14.77
CA SER A 38 -1.81 19.88 -15.00
C SER A 38 -1.73 21.39 -15.14
N ARG A 39 -2.61 22.00 -15.95
CA ARG A 39 -2.78 23.46 -16.04
C ARG A 39 -3.60 23.99 -14.87
N GLY A 40 -3.04 23.90 -13.66
CA GLY A 40 -3.70 24.28 -12.41
C GLY A 40 -4.53 23.15 -11.77
N GLU A 41 -4.96 23.39 -10.54
CA GLU A 41 -5.53 22.37 -9.64
C GLU A 41 -6.80 21.69 -10.17
N ALA A 42 -7.67 22.44 -10.86
CA ALA A 42 -8.93 21.93 -11.39
C ALA A 42 -8.77 20.81 -12.43
N PHE A 43 -7.59 20.71 -13.07
CA PHE A 43 -7.30 19.72 -14.11
C PHE A 43 -6.50 18.51 -13.59
N ARG A 44 -6.18 18.47 -12.28
CA ARG A 44 -5.46 17.36 -11.69
C ARG A 44 -6.34 16.11 -11.69
N SER A 45 -5.76 14.95 -12.03
CA SER A 45 -6.48 13.68 -12.02
C SER A 45 -7.02 13.39 -10.61
N ARG A 46 -8.35 13.40 -10.47
CA ARG A 46 -9.03 13.05 -9.21
C ARG A 46 -8.73 11.62 -8.80
N HIS A 47 -8.58 10.72 -9.77
CA HIS A 47 -8.23 9.32 -9.54
C HIS A 47 -6.84 9.21 -8.90
N ASN A 48 -5.82 9.84 -9.48
CA ASN A 48 -4.44 9.75 -8.98
C ASN A 48 -4.34 10.37 -7.58
N GLN A 49 -4.94 11.56 -7.38
CA GLN A 49 -4.96 12.22 -6.08
C GLN A 49 -5.59 11.35 -4.98
N LYS A 50 -6.62 10.57 -5.32
CA LYS A 50 -7.25 9.65 -4.36
C LYS A 50 -6.29 8.56 -3.88
N TYR A 51 -5.51 7.96 -4.78
CA TYR A 51 -4.48 6.99 -4.39
C TYR A 51 -3.38 7.63 -3.56
N TRP A 52 -2.86 8.79 -3.97
CA TRP A 52 -1.72 9.43 -3.32
C TRP A 52 -2.06 10.02 -1.95
N SER A 53 -3.32 10.39 -1.73
CA SER A 53 -3.82 10.86 -0.43
C SER A 53 -4.16 9.73 0.56
N HIS A 54 -3.92 8.48 0.16
CA HIS A 54 -4.21 7.26 0.92
C HIS A 54 -5.71 7.12 1.28
N ALA A 55 -6.59 7.62 0.40
CA ALA A 55 -8.03 7.62 0.64
C ALA A 55 -8.67 6.24 0.31
N PRO A 56 -9.70 5.81 1.06
CA PRO A 56 -10.34 4.51 0.84
C PRO A 56 -10.94 4.34 -0.57
N TYR A 57 -10.76 3.18 -1.19
CA TYR A 57 -11.29 2.87 -2.53
C TYR A 57 -11.69 1.41 -2.68
N ILE A 58 -12.62 1.17 -3.60
CA ILE A 58 -13.06 -0.16 -4.03
C ILE A 58 -12.67 -0.33 -5.49
N GLY A 59 -11.91 -1.39 -5.78
CA GLY A 59 -11.56 -1.81 -7.13
C GLY A 59 -12.56 -2.83 -7.67
N LEU A 60 -13.02 -2.59 -8.88
CA LEU A 60 -13.94 -3.45 -9.60
C LEU A 60 -13.25 -4.04 -10.83
N GLY A 61 -13.56 -5.28 -11.15
CA GLY A 61 -12.95 -6.03 -12.24
C GLY A 61 -11.81 -6.97 -11.81
N PRO A 62 -11.33 -7.81 -12.74
CA PRO A 62 -10.21 -8.71 -12.49
C PRO A 62 -8.94 -7.96 -12.09
N SER A 63 -8.15 -8.54 -11.18
CA SER A 63 -6.91 -7.96 -10.62
C SER A 63 -7.09 -6.64 -9.84
N ALA A 64 -8.31 -6.11 -9.75
CA ALA A 64 -8.53 -4.83 -9.09
C ALA A 64 -8.28 -4.96 -7.58
N HIS A 65 -7.60 -3.96 -7.04
CA HIS A 65 -7.33 -3.86 -5.60
C HIS A 65 -8.34 -2.92 -4.96
N SER A 66 -8.59 -3.11 -3.68
CA SER A 66 -9.39 -2.25 -2.83
C SER A 66 -8.64 -1.99 -1.53
N PHE A 67 -8.89 -0.84 -0.93
CA PHE A 67 -8.25 -0.43 0.31
C PHE A 67 -9.25 0.34 1.17
N ILE A 68 -9.46 -0.17 2.39
CA ILE A 68 -10.12 0.54 3.48
C ILE A 68 -9.32 0.20 4.73
N GLU A 69 -8.61 1.19 5.29
CA GLU A 69 -7.70 0.99 6.41
C GLU A 69 -8.33 0.17 7.55
N PRO A 70 -7.62 -0.81 8.12
CA PRO A 70 -6.25 -1.24 7.79
C PRO A 70 -6.15 -2.28 6.66
N LYS A 71 -7.25 -2.62 5.99
CA LYS A 71 -7.33 -3.77 5.10
C LYS A 71 -7.12 -3.40 3.62
N ARG A 72 -6.28 -4.19 2.94
CA ARG A 72 -6.15 -4.21 1.48
C ARG A 72 -6.57 -5.58 0.97
N TRP A 73 -7.29 -5.63 -0.15
CA TRP A 73 -7.68 -6.88 -0.79
C TRP A 73 -7.72 -6.75 -2.30
N TRP A 74 -7.69 -7.88 -3.00
CA TRP A 74 -7.63 -7.91 -4.45
C TRP A 74 -8.53 -8.99 -5.03
N ASN A 75 -9.07 -8.69 -6.20
CA ASN A 75 -9.93 -9.61 -6.93
C ASN A 75 -9.11 -10.71 -7.62
N TYR A 76 -9.79 -11.79 -8.03
CA TYR A 76 -9.22 -12.77 -8.96
C TYR A 76 -8.63 -12.07 -10.18
N GLY A 77 -7.38 -12.41 -10.52
CA GLY A 77 -6.72 -11.85 -11.70
C GLY A 77 -7.17 -12.52 -12.99
N ASP A 78 -7.56 -13.79 -12.92
CA ASP A 78 -8.10 -14.52 -14.05
C ASP A 78 -9.59 -14.21 -14.24
N LEU A 79 -9.97 -13.93 -15.48
CA LEU A 79 -11.33 -13.51 -15.83
C LEU A 79 -12.36 -14.61 -15.53
N SER A 80 -11.99 -15.88 -15.70
CA SER A 80 -12.87 -17.02 -15.50
C SER A 80 -13.33 -17.16 -14.05
N ASN A 81 -12.42 -17.15 -13.08
CA ASN A 81 -12.77 -17.22 -11.66
C ASN A 81 -13.48 -15.95 -11.20
N TYR A 82 -13.08 -14.78 -11.72
CA TYR A 82 -13.77 -13.53 -11.43
C TYR A 82 -15.27 -13.61 -11.81
N ILE A 83 -15.58 -14.02 -13.05
CA ILE A 83 -16.96 -14.16 -13.53
C ILE A 83 -17.71 -15.24 -12.75
N GLN A 84 -17.08 -16.40 -12.51
CA GLN A 84 -17.73 -17.50 -11.78
C GLN A 84 -18.10 -17.09 -10.34
N ALA A 85 -17.25 -16.33 -9.65
CA ALA A 85 -17.56 -15.82 -8.32
C ALA A 85 -18.81 -14.92 -8.34
N LEU A 86 -18.86 -13.98 -9.29
CA LEU A 86 -20.00 -13.08 -9.45
C LEU A 86 -21.29 -13.80 -9.81
N GLN A 87 -21.24 -14.78 -10.72
CA GLN A 87 -22.40 -15.59 -11.11
C GLN A 87 -22.99 -16.40 -9.95
N ARG A 88 -22.17 -16.76 -8.96
CA ARG A 88 -22.59 -17.45 -7.74
C ARG A 88 -23.05 -16.50 -6.63
N GLY A 89 -23.06 -15.19 -6.86
CA GLY A 89 -23.36 -14.18 -5.85
C GLY A 89 -22.30 -14.10 -4.73
N ALA A 90 -21.10 -14.62 -4.97
CA ALA A 90 -20.00 -14.61 -4.01
C ALA A 90 -19.04 -13.43 -4.27
N PRO A 91 -18.30 -12.94 -3.24
CA PRO A 91 -17.27 -11.93 -3.45
C PRO A 91 -16.18 -12.41 -4.41
N SER A 92 -15.75 -11.55 -5.34
CA SER A 92 -14.69 -11.84 -6.30
C SER A 92 -13.27 -11.74 -5.70
N ILE A 93 -13.12 -11.84 -4.38
CA ILE A 93 -11.88 -11.59 -3.64
C ILE A 93 -10.98 -12.81 -3.67
N ARG A 94 -9.75 -12.66 -4.17
CA ARG A 94 -8.74 -13.73 -4.21
C ARG A 94 -7.92 -13.81 -2.93
N GLY A 95 -7.64 -12.67 -2.33
CA GLY A 95 -6.81 -12.54 -1.13
C GLY A 95 -6.93 -11.16 -0.50
N SER A 96 -6.40 -11.05 0.72
CA SER A 96 -6.34 -9.81 1.48
C SER A 96 -5.17 -9.81 2.46
N GLU A 97 -4.77 -8.62 2.87
CA GLU A 97 -3.83 -8.37 3.95
C GLU A 97 -4.37 -7.30 4.90
N GLU A 98 -3.87 -7.30 6.13
CA GLU A 98 -4.12 -6.27 7.12
C GLU A 98 -2.80 -5.55 7.41
N LEU A 99 -2.79 -4.24 7.21
CA LEU A 99 -1.61 -3.41 7.34
C LEU A 99 -1.44 -2.99 8.80
N ASN A 100 -0.25 -3.21 9.34
CA ASN A 100 0.10 -2.70 10.65
C ASN A 100 0.40 -1.18 10.59
N GLN A 101 0.52 -0.54 11.76
CA GLN A 101 0.78 0.90 11.86
C GLN A 101 2.08 1.34 11.15
N GLY A 102 3.15 0.54 11.22
CA GLY A 102 4.40 0.82 10.53
C GLY A 102 4.24 0.80 9.00
N GLN A 103 3.51 -0.19 8.46
CA GLN A 103 3.20 -0.27 7.03
C GLN A 103 2.36 0.93 6.57
N LEU A 104 1.32 1.30 7.31
CA LEU A 104 0.48 2.45 6.99
C LEU A 104 1.26 3.78 7.03
N MET A 105 2.18 3.89 7.99
CA MET A 105 3.09 5.03 8.11
C MET A 105 4.02 5.09 6.90
N LEU A 106 4.64 3.96 6.54
CA LEU A 106 5.53 3.87 5.40
C LEU A 106 4.83 4.23 4.10
N GLU A 107 3.66 3.64 3.85
CA GLU A 107 2.86 3.94 2.67
C GLU A 107 2.51 5.44 2.60
N SER A 108 2.18 6.07 3.73
CA SER A 108 1.91 7.51 3.74
C SER A 108 3.14 8.37 3.45
N VAL A 109 4.34 7.91 3.81
CA VAL A 109 5.61 8.57 3.44
C VAL A 109 5.88 8.40 1.94
N PHE A 110 5.84 7.17 1.42
CA PHE A 110 6.06 6.89 -0.01
C PHE A 110 5.08 7.67 -0.91
N LEU A 111 3.79 7.59 -0.59
CA LEU A 111 2.75 8.28 -1.36
C LEU A 111 2.83 9.80 -1.20
N GLY A 112 3.21 10.31 -0.02
CA GLY A 112 3.44 11.73 0.20
C GLY A 112 4.59 12.27 -0.64
N LEU A 113 5.76 11.64 -0.58
CA LEU A 113 6.96 12.03 -1.33
C LEU A 113 6.75 11.95 -2.85
N ARG A 114 5.87 11.07 -3.34
CA ARG A 114 5.47 11.01 -4.74
C ARG A 114 4.79 12.30 -5.24
N THR A 115 4.20 13.08 -4.35
CA THR A 115 3.47 14.32 -4.71
C THR A 115 4.33 15.56 -4.47
N SER A 116 4.07 16.63 -5.23
CA SER A 116 4.72 17.92 -4.96
C SER A 116 4.26 18.59 -3.66
N TYR A 117 3.13 18.15 -3.09
CA TYR A 117 2.66 18.59 -1.77
C TYR A 117 3.44 17.99 -0.60
N GLY A 118 4.11 16.86 -0.84
CA GLY A 118 4.86 16.13 0.16
C GLY A 118 4.02 15.64 1.34
N ILE A 119 4.71 15.47 2.46
CA ILE A 119 4.17 14.99 3.73
C ILE A 119 3.82 16.19 4.59
N GLU A 120 2.57 16.23 5.06
CA GLU A 120 2.11 17.22 6.02
C GLU A 120 2.41 16.75 7.45
N MET A 121 3.30 17.44 8.14
CA MET A 121 3.87 16.98 9.41
C MET A 121 2.84 16.93 10.55
N SER A 122 1.94 17.91 10.60
CA SER A 122 0.82 17.94 11.56
C SER A 122 -0.11 16.76 11.37
N ARG A 123 -0.51 16.46 10.12
CA ARG A 123 -1.37 15.33 9.77
C ARG A 123 -0.69 14.00 10.08
N PHE A 124 0.60 13.88 9.79
CA PHE A 124 1.40 12.70 10.14
C PHE A 124 1.38 12.45 11.65
N LYS A 125 1.68 13.48 12.45
CA LYS A 125 1.64 13.39 13.92
C LYS A 125 0.25 13.03 14.44
N SER A 126 -0.80 13.66 13.90
CA SER A 126 -2.18 13.36 14.29
C SER A 126 -2.57 11.91 13.98
N ARG A 127 -2.03 11.31 12.92
CA ARG A 127 -2.38 9.95 12.49
C ARG A 127 -1.59 8.88 13.25
N TYR A 128 -0.31 9.10 13.50
CA TYR A 128 0.60 8.08 14.05
C TYR A 128 1.08 8.34 15.48
N GLY A 129 0.72 9.48 16.07
CA GLY A 129 1.12 9.86 17.43
C GLY A 129 2.58 10.30 17.58
N VAL A 130 3.38 10.25 16.51
CA VAL A 130 4.81 10.61 16.51
C VAL A 130 5.10 11.77 15.55
N GLY A 131 6.03 12.66 15.93
CA GLY A 131 6.44 13.77 15.07
C GLY A 131 7.24 13.29 13.86
N PHE A 132 6.90 13.75 12.65
CA PHE A 132 7.59 13.31 11.41
C PHE A 132 9.09 13.62 11.44
N MET A 133 9.47 14.84 11.83
CA MET A 133 10.88 15.26 11.88
C MET A 133 11.67 14.48 12.94
N ASP A 134 11.07 14.27 14.11
CA ASP A 134 11.72 13.60 15.22
C ASP A 134 11.88 12.10 14.95
N HIS A 135 10.82 11.46 14.43
CA HIS A 135 10.82 10.03 14.13
C HIS A 135 11.82 9.67 13.04
N PHE A 136 11.99 10.52 12.03
CA PHE A 136 12.93 10.31 10.92
C PHE A 136 14.21 11.14 11.03
N SER A 137 14.58 11.62 12.23
CA SER A 137 15.84 12.36 12.42
C SER A 137 17.07 11.62 11.87
N PRO A 138 17.21 10.28 12.01
CA PRO A 138 18.37 9.58 11.46
C PRO A 138 18.41 9.58 9.92
N VAL A 139 17.24 9.59 9.26
CA VAL A 139 17.14 9.72 7.79
C VAL A 139 17.67 11.08 7.35
N PHE A 140 17.26 12.16 8.03
CA PHE A 140 17.71 13.52 7.70
C PHE A 140 19.20 13.72 7.97
N GLU A 141 19.72 13.14 9.06
CA GLU A 141 21.15 13.11 9.36
C GLU A 141 21.94 12.36 8.28
N GLY A 142 21.43 11.21 7.84
CA GLY A 142 22.01 10.43 6.75
C GLY A 142 22.03 11.17 5.41
N LEU A 143 20.92 11.84 5.06
CA LEU A 143 20.85 12.70 3.86
C LEU A 143 21.83 13.88 3.96
N LYS A 144 21.92 14.53 5.12
CA LYS A 144 22.85 15.64 5.35
C LYS A 144 24.31 15.19 5.23
N ALA A 145 24.68 14.06 5.84
CA ALA A 145 26.03 13.51 5.77
C ALA A 145 26.48 13.17 4.34
N ARG A 146 25.52 12.83 3.45
CA ARG A 146 25.76 12.53 2.04
C ARG A 146 25.63 13.74 1.10
N ASN A 147 25.36 14.94 1.64
CA ASN A 147 25.04 16.15 0.87
C ASN A 147 23.82 15.98 -0.07
N LEU A 148 22.81 15.22 0.36
CA LEU A 148 21.58 14.94 -0.40
C LEU A 148 20.34 15.67 0.17
N LEU A 149 20.52 16.56 1.15
CA LEU A 149 19.40 17.25 1.78
C LEU A 149 18.66 18.20 0.81
N ASN A 150 19.31 18.63 -0.27
CA ASN A 150 18.72 19.41 -1.38
C ASN A 150 17.65 18.65 -2.16
N PHE A 151 17.55 17.32 -2.02
CA PHE A 151 16.45 16.55 -2.59
C PHE A 151 15.13 16.77 -1.85
N LEU A 152 15.18 17.36 -0.66
CA LEU A 152 14.02 17.72 0.13
C LEU A 152 13.87 19.24 0.20
N SER A 153 12.61 19.67 0.18
CA SER A 153 12.18 21.02 0.49
C SER A 153 11.38 20.98 1.79
N PHE A 154 11.66 21.92 2.66
CA PHE A 154 11.01 22.04 3.96
C PHE A 154 10.28 23.38 4.05
N SER A 155 9.05 23.32 4.54
CA SER A 155 8.30 24.48 5.03
C SER A 155 7.91 24.23 6.48
N ALA A 156 7.27 25.21 7.14
CA ALA A 156 6.89 25.09 8.54
C ALA A 156 6.05 23.82 8.87
N ASN A 157 5.29 23.28 7.90
CA ASN A 157 4.44 22.11 8.13
C ASN A 157 4.53 21.03 7.01
N ARG A 158 5.47 21.14 6.07
CA ARG A 158 5.60 20.17 4.96
C ARG A 158 7.04 19.80 4.66
N CYS A 159 7.23 18.53 4.31
CA CYS A 159 8.45 17.99 3.73
C CYS A 159 8.10 17.37 2.38
N ALA A 160 8.66 17.88 1.28
CA ALA A 160 8.38 17.40 -0.07
C ALA A 160 9.69 17.20 -0.85
N LEU A 161 9.66 16.36 -1.89
CA LEU A 161 10.80 16.29 -2.81
C LEU A 161 10.92 17.60 -3.60
N THR A 162 12.15 18.05 -3.82
CA THR A 162 12.44 19.03 -4.88
C THR A 162 12.29 18.38 -6.25
N VAL A 163 12.29 19.18 -7.33
CA VAL A 163 12.30 18.62 -8.70
C VAL A 163 13.49 17.67 -8.90
N GLU A 164 14.66 18.03 -8.37
CA GLU A 164 15.84 17.16 -8.38
C GLU A 164 15.61 15.89 -7.55
N GLY A 165 15.01 16.03 -6.37
CA GLY A 165 14.66 14.90 -5.51
C GLY A 165 13.65 13.93 -6.12
N MET A 166 12.72 14.41 -6.95
CA MET A 166 11.72 13.56 -7.62
C MET A 166 12.34 12.53 -8.58
N ILE A 167 13.53 12.82 -9.11
CA ILE A 167 14.29 11.88 -9.95
C ILE A 167 14.73 10.66 -9.13
N PHE A 168 14.98 10.87 -7.83
CA PHE A 168 15.43 9.87 -6.87
C PHE A 168 14.35 9.48 -5.87
N ALA A 169 13.06 9.69 -6.21
CA ALA A 169 11.96 9.55 -5.28
C ALA A 169 11.93 8.19 -4.57
N ASP A 170 12.12 7.10 -5.32
CA ASP A 170 12.11 5.74 -4.78
C ASP A 170 13.30 5.51 -3.83
N THR A 171 14.49 6.01 -4.19
CA THR A 171 15.69 5.91 -3.33
C THR A 171 15.51 6.70 -2.05
N VAL A 172 15.01 7.94 -2.12
CA VAL A 172 14.76 8.76 -0.95
C VAL A 172 13.69 8.12 -0.07
N ALA A 173 12.59 7.63 -0.65
CA ALA A 173 11.53 6.97 0.10
C ALA A 173 12.00 5.66 0.77
N ALA A 174 12.87 4.88 0.11
CA ALA A 174 13.46 3.68 0.69
C ALA A 174 14.28 3.97 1.96
N MET A 175 14.96 5.11 2.03
CA MET A 175 15.69 5.50 3.26
C MET A 175 14.76 5.65 4.47
N PHE A 176 13.50 6.04 4.27
CA PHE A 176 12.50 6.08 5.35
C PHE A 176 12.04 4.68 5.76
N ALA A 177 11.94 3.74 4.81
CA ALA A 177 11.54 2.35 5.09
C ALA A 177 12.47 1.65 6.07
N GLU A 178 13.78 1.81 5.86
CA GLU A 178 14.83 1.21 6.67
C GLU A 178 14.73 1.57 8.16
N HIS A 179 14.11 2.72 8.49
CA HIS A 179 14.01 3.24 9.86
C HIS A 179 12.69 2.87 10.57
N ILE A 180 11.67 2.44 9.82
CA ILE A 180 10.41 1.94 10.41
C ILE A 180 10.50 0.44 10.69
N GLU A 181 11.29 -0.30 9.90
CA GLU A 181 11.49 -1.74 10.06
C GLU A 181 12.48 -2.12 11.18
N THR A 182 13.25 -1.16 11.69
CA THR A 182 14.04 -1.35 12.92
C THR A 182 13.13 -1.27 14.15
N PRO A 183 13.05 -2.31 14.99
CA PRO A 183 12.11 -2.34 16.09
C PRO A 183 12.55 -1.39 17.21
N SER A 184 11.96 -0.19 17.26
CA SER A 184 11.87 0.60 18.49
C SER A 184 10.47 0.47 19.10
N PHE A 185 10.05 -0.77 19.38
CA PHE A 185 8.87 -1.00 20.21
C PHE A 185 9.33 -1.29 21.65
N SER A 186 9.54 -0.24 22.44
CA SER A 186 9.41 -0.36 23.89
C SER A 186 7.98 0.04 24.28
N ALA A 187 7.38 -0.81 25.12
CA ALA A 187 6.05 -0.70 25.72
C ALA A 187 4.83 -1.08 24.85
N PHE A 188 4.67 -2.39 24.61
CA PHE A 188 3.33 -2.99 24.65
C PHE A 188 3.16 -3.73 25.97
N SER A 189 2.37 -3.16 26.89
CA SER A 189 1.79 -3.94 27.99
C SER A 189 0.65 -4.82 27.43
N PRO A 190 0.55 -6.10 27.85
CA PRO A 190 -0.52 -6.96 27.38
C PRO A 190 -1.88 -6.47 27.91
N PRO A 191 -2.98 -6.67 27.16
CA PRO A 191 -4.30 -6.27 27.62
C PRO A 191 -4.76 -7.13 28.81
N VAL A 192 -5.34 -6.45 29.80
CA VAL A 192 -6.03 -7.04 30.95
C VAL A 192 -7.18 -7.92 30.44
N ARG A 193 -7.19 -9.21 30.83
CA ARG A 193 -8.32 -10.11 30.56
C ARG A 193 -9.54 -9.65 31.36
N HIS A 194 -10.59 -9.22 30.67
CA HIS A 194 -11.93 -9.22 31.23
C HIS A 194 -12.57 -10.58 30.98
N ASP A 195 -12.68 -11.39 32.02
CA ASP A 195 -13.58 -12.54 32.03
C ASP A 195 -15.01 -12.05 31.83
N ARG A 196 -15.66 -12.53 30.75
CA ARG A 196 -17.12 -12.59 30.66
C ARG A 196 -17.53 -14.05 30.56
N GLN A 197 -17.87 -14.61 31.71
CA GLN A 197 -18.83 -15.71 31.79
C GLN A 197 -20.15 -15.23 31.19
N CYS A 198 -20.65 -15.96 30.19
CA CYS A 198 -22.09 -16.15 29.93
C CYS A 198 -22.26 -17.12 28.75
N ALA A 199 -22.46 -18.40 29.04
CA ALA A 199 -23.26 -19.30 28.21
C ALA A 199 -23.71 -20.47 29.08
N GLY A 200 -24.99 -20.47 29.43
CA GLY A 200 -25.65 -21.56 30.13
C GLY A 200 -26.25 -22.57 29.16
N ARG A 201 -26.45 -23.78 29.72
CA ARG A 201 -27.32 -24.90 29.28
C ARG A 201 -26.77 -25.69 28.10
N ILE A 202 -26.70 -27.02 28.10
CA ILE A 202 -27.56 -28.06 28.68
C ILE A 202 -26.74 -29.35 28.84
N ASN A 203 -26.86 -30.05 29.98
CA ASN A 203 -26.34 -31.40 30.20
C ASN A 203 -27.47 -32.42 30.00
N GLY A 204 -27.15 -33.53 29.32
CA GLY A 204 -27.95 -34.76 29.27
C GLY A 204 -27.07 -35.91 28.75
N PRO A 205 -26.87 -37.02 29.48
CA PRO A 205 -25.86 -38.04 29.17
C PRO A 205 -26.46 -39.30 28.54
N ALA A 206 -25.65 -40.07 27.79
CA ALA A 206 -25.54 -41.55 27.89
C ALA A 206 -24.78 -42.18 26.71
N GLY A 207 -23.85 -43.09 27.04
CA GLY A 207 -23.70 -44.37 26.32
C GLY A 207 -22.57 -44.50 25.28
N GLU A 208 -21.47 -45.15 25.67
CA GLU A 208 -20.60 -45.91 24.76
C GLU A 208 -21.23 -47.31 24.40
N PRO A 209 -20.54 -48.26 23.74
CA PRO A 209 -20.37 -48.39 22.29
C PRO A 209 -20.82 -49.80 21.78
N ALA A 210 -20.91 -50.03 20.46
CA ALA A 210 -20.91 -51.42 19.93
C ALA A 210 -20.54 -51.53 18.43
N ASN A 211 -19.87 -52.66 18.15
CA ASN A 211 -19.26 -53.17 16.92
C ASN A 211 -20.21 -53.55 15.77
N GLY A 212 -19.61 -53.82 14.59
CA GLY A 212 -20.10 -54.74 13.54
C GLY A 212 -20.12 -54.09 12.16
N LEU A 213 -19.13 -54.31 11.27
CA LEU A 213 -18.92 -55.45 10.35
C LEU A 213 -19.78 -55.42 9.06
N ASP A 214 -19.11 -55.88 8.00
CA ASP A 214 -19.49 -56.16 6.60
C ASP A 214 -19.48 -54.99 5.60
N GLU A 215 -18.51 -54.96 4.68
CA GLU A 215 -18.45 -55.75 3.42
C GLU A 215 -19.67 -55.46 2.53
N ASP A 216 -19.47 -54.81 1.37
CA ASP A 216 -19.11 -55.53 0.14
C ASP A 216 -19.18 -54.61 -1.11
N ALA A 217 -18.43 -55.07 -2.11
CA ALA A 217 -18.24 -54.64 -3.50
C ALA A 217 -19.27 -53.75 -4.22
N ARG A 218 -18.79 -52.87 -5.11
CA ARG A 218 -18.69 -53.16 -6.56
C ARG A 218 -18.18 -51.98 -7.41
N GLN A 219 -17.33 -52.37 -8.35
CA GLN A 219 -16.82 -51.64 -9.50
C GLN A 219 -17.94 -51.10 -10.41
N GLY A 220 -17.65 -50.03 -11.14
CA GLY A 220 -18.53 -49.51 -12.19
C GLY A 220 -17.89 -48.38 -12.99
N SER A 221 -16.99 -48.75 -13.89
CA SER A 221 -16.48 -47.94 -15.00
C SER A 221 -17.62 -47.39 -15.88
N GLY A 222 -17.50 -46.14 -16.34
CA GLY A 222 -18.43 -45.57 -17.32
C GLY A 222 -17.97 -44.23 -17.87
N SER A 223 -17.04 -44.28 -18.84
CA SER A 223 -16.70 -43.17 -19.73
C SER A 223 -17.84 -42.95 -20.74
N PHE A 224 -18.31 -41.72 -20.93
CA PHE A 224 -19.03 -41.32 -22.14
C PHE A 224 -18.83 -39.82 -22.45
N LYS A 225 -18.18 -39.60 -23.59
CA LYS A 225 -18.24 -38.48 -24.56
C LYS A 225 -18.20 -37.04 -24.07
#